data_AF-A0A7C2D510-F1
#
_entry.id   AF-A0A7C2D510-F1
#
_cell.length_a   1.000
_cell.length_b   1.000
_cell.length_c   1.000
_cell.angle_alpha   90.00
_cell.angle_beta   90.00
_cell.angle_gamma   90.00
#
_symmetry.space_group_name_H-M   'P 1'
#
loop_
_entity.id
_entity.type
_entity.pdbx_description
1 polymer ?
#
loop_
_entity_poly.entity_id
_entity_poly.type
_entity_poly.pdbx_seq_one_letter_code
_entity_poly.pdbx_strand_id
1 'polypeptide(L)'
;MSTPPAPPQAELFDRPFSFYPPIHGVGHNEWRLKEATWSEMVVRNTAEDIEVAIPRRYFGEVSETDKPVMIVGLKQELEYRMGTVWPVRKPVLEMPAPVLAPPPSPPEESSKQELRGIAAVLGISQDRTDTRITRLILSTFLGLAALVLVVWAVIRLTPETRPSFVARDQSYLELTRDDDYYAVVRKLGPPAEDRWRPGSGELQYRALFYPDRGYAVILMGTKREDARYIGAMGLGPDGKGWTPLHSIEYARGANTMGILRSLPRF
;
A
#
# COMPACT_ATOMS: atom_id res chain seq x y z
N MET A 1 -1.56 -12.77 -22.81
CA MET A 1 -2.70 -13.67 -22.54
C MET A 1 -3.88 -12.77 -22.20
N SER A 2 -4.79 -12.55 -23.15
CA SER A 2 -5.94 -11.66 -22.97
C SER A 2 -6.98 -12.35 -22.10
N THR A 3 -7.09 -11.90 -20.86
CA THR A 3 -8.10 -12.36 -19.89
C THR A 3 -9.51 -11.99 -20.41
N PRO A 4 -10.54 -12.83 -20.21
CA PRO A 4 -11.89 -12.53 -20.70
C PRO A 4 -12.40 -11.20 -20.14
N PRO A 5 -12.95 -10.30 -20.97
CA PRO A 5 -13.43 -9.00 -20.52
C PRO A 5 -14.67 -9.19 -19.63
N ALA A 6 -14.51 -9.00 -18.32
CA ALA A 6 -15.66 -8.92 -17.42
C ALA A 6 -16.50 -7.67 -17.78
N PRO A 7 -17.84 -7.76 -17.92
CA PRO A 7 -18.69 -6.60 -18.12
C PRO A 7 -18.44 -5.58 -17.01
N PRO A 8 -18.28 -4.27 -17.31
CA PRO A 8 -18.69 -3.59 -18.56
C PRO A 8 -17.64 -3.53 -19.70
N GLN A 9 -16.48 -4.17 -19.58
CA GLN A 9 -15.38 -4.01 -20.54
C GLN A 9 -15.72 -4.47 -21.96
N ALA A 10 -16.51 -5.53 -22.11
CA ALA A 10 -16.83 -6.12 -23.42
C ALA A 10 -17.72 -5.20 -24.27
N GLU A 11 -18.57 -4.40 -23.63
CA GLU A 11 -19.54 -3.51 -24.29
C GLU A 11 -18.91 -2.17 -24.69
N LEU A 12 -17.87 -1.76 -23.96
CA LEU A 12 -17.17 -0.47 -24.15
C LEU A 12 -15.97 -0.56 -25.08
N PHE A 13 -15.55 -1.78 -25.45
CA PHE A 13 -14.41 -1.99 -26.34
C PHE A 13 -14.75 -1.45 -27.73
N ASP A 14 -13.97 -0.48 -28.22
CA ASP A 14 -14.08 0.15 -29.56
C ASP A 14 -15.31 1.06 -29.78
N ARG A 15 -16.11 1.37 -28.74
CA ARG A 15 -17.24 2.32 -28.82
C ARG A 15 -16.96 3.59 -27.98
N PRO A 16 -17.30 4.80 -28.47
CA PRO A 16 -17.32 6.00 -27.64
C PRO A 16 -18.49 5.96 -26.65
N PHE A 17 -18.26 6.47 -25.44
CA PHE A 17 -19.27 6.55 -24.39
C PHE A 17 -19.10 7.82 -23.55
N SER A 18 -20.14 8.18 -22.81
CA SER A 18 -20.16 9.32 -21.89
C SER A 18 -20.33 8.86 -20.45
N PHE A 19 -19.68 9.53 -19.50
CA PHE A 19 -19.89 9.24 -18.08
C PHE A 19 -21.12 9.97 -17.53
N TYR A 20 -21.86 9.31 -16.65
CA TYR A 20 -22.91 9.94 -15.87
C TYR A 20 -22.80 9.58 -14.38
N PRO A 21 -22.54 10.55 -13.47
CA PRO A 21 -22.28 11.98 -13.73
C PRO A 21 -21.00 12.23 -14.58
N PRO A 22 -20.88 13.38 -15.26
CA PRO A 22 -19.66 13.75 -15.97
C PRO A 22 -18.48 13.96 -15.01
N ILE A 23 -17.26 13.73 -15.48
CA ILE A 23 -16.04 14.02 -14.71
C ILE A 23 -15.84 15.53 -14.66
N HIS A 24 -15.75 16.10 -13.46
CA HIS A 24 -15.51 17.53 -13.27
C HIS A 24 -14.11 17.92 -13.75
N GLY A 25 -13.96 19.14 -14.28
CA GLY A 25 -12.68 19.64 -14.77
C GLY A 25 -12.30 19.16 -16.18
N VAL A 26 -13.20 18.47 -16.87
CA VAL A 26 -13.07 18.07 -18.29
C VAL A 26 -14.20 18.72 -19.08
N GLY A 27 -13.90 19.33 -20.23
CA GLY A 27 -14.87 20.06 -21.03
C GLY A 27 -15.75 19.15 -21.87
N HIS A 28 -15.15 18.16 -22.54
CA HIS A 28 -15.87 17.20 -23.39
C HIS A 28 -16.11 15.87 -22.67
N ASN A 29 -17.35 15.38 -22.62
CA ASN A 29 -17.69 14.14 -21.91
C ASN A 29 -17.86 12.95 -22.87
N GLU A 30 -16.88 12.72 -23.74
CA GLU A 30 -16.87 11.58 -24.66
C GLU A 30 -15.52 10.86 -24.56
N TRP A 31 -15.60 9.58 -24.21
CA TRP A 31 -14.46 8.77 -23.79
C TRP A 31 -14.42 7.47 -24.56
N ARG A 32 -13.20 6.92 -24.70
CA ARG A 32 -12.96 5.59 -25.26
C ARG A 32 -12.15 4.76 -24.28
N LEU A 33 -12.50 3.47 -24.17
CA LEU A 33 -11.74 2.52 -23.38
C LEU A 33 -10.45 2.17 -24.14
N LYS A 34 -9.30 2.41 -23.52
CA LYS A 34 -7.98 2.10 -24.09
C LYS A 34 -7.45 0.77 -23.55
N GLU A 35 -7.50 0.62 -22.23
CA GLU A 35 -7.02 -0.57 -21.54
C GLU A 35 -7.91 -0.86 -20.34
N ALA A 36 -8.10 -2.13 -20.02
CA ALA A 36 -8.81 -2.55 -18.82
C ALA A 36 -7.99 -3.61 -18.09
N THR A 37 -7.63 -3.31 -16.85
CA THR A 37 -6.97 -4.24 -15.93
C THR A 37 -7.98 -4.76 -14.91
N TRP A 38 -7.53 -5.60 -13.98
CA TRP A 38 -8.38 -6.15 -12.93
C TRP A 38 -8.82 -5.09 -11.89
N SER A 39 -8.08 -3.98 -11.74
CA SER A 39 -8.34 -2.93 -10.75
C SER A 39 -8.74 -1.59 -11.37
N GLU A 40 -8.32 -1.32 -12.60
CA GLU A 40 -8.44 -0.01 -13.24
C GLU A 40 -8.90 -0.12 -14.69
N MET A 41 -9.55 0.94 -15.18
CA MET A 41 -9.91 1.11 -16.57
C MET A 41 -9.30 2.42 -17.06
N VAL A 42 -8.46 2.32 -18.07
CA VAL A 42 -7.81 3.47 -18.70
C VAL A 42 -8.70 3.96 -19.82
N VAL A 43 -9.16 5.20 -19.68
CA VAL A 43 -10.03 5.86 -20.64
C VAL A 43 -9.34 7.07 -21.23
N ARG A 44 -9.56 7.31 -22.51
CA ARG A 44 -9.03 8.48 -23.23
C ARG A 44 -10.18 9.35 -23.70
N ASN A 45 -10.06 10.65 -23.52
CA ASN A 45 -11.01 11.61 -24.05
C ASN A 45 -10.89 11.72 -25.57
N THR A 46 -12.00 11.88 -26.27
CA THR A 46 -12.03 11.90 -27.74
C THR A 46 -11.70 13.27 -28.32
N ALA A 47 -12.00 14.35 -27.57
CA ALA A 47 -11.76 15.73 -28.00
C ALA A 47 -10.52 16.35 -27.34
N GLU A 48 -10.24 15.95 -26.10
CA GLU A 48 -9.09 16.42 -25.32
C GLU A 48 -8.03 15.31 -25.29
N ASP A 49 -6.73 15.64 -25.34
CA ASP A 49 -5.66 14.63 -25.22
C ASP A 49 -5.42 14.22 -23.76
N ILE A 50 -6.51 13.81 -23.10
CA ILE A 50 -6.55 13.45 -21.69
C ILE A 50 -6.73 11.95 -21.57
N GLU A 51 -5.81 11.32 -20.85
CA GLU A 51 -5.85 9.90 -20.51
C GLU A 51 -5.90 9.73 -19.00
N VAL A 52 -6.85 8.93 -18.53
CA VAL A 52 -7.12 8.77 -17.09
C VAL A 52 -7.33 7.30 -16.76
N ALA A 53 -6.63 6.83 -15.73
CA ALA A 53 -6.93 5.56 -15.08
C ALA A 53 -8.01 5.75 -14.01
N ILE A 54 -9.15 5.10 -14.17
CA ILE A 54 -10.26 5.15 -13.23
C ILE A 54 -10.39 3.79 -12.53
N PRO A 55 -10.36 3.73 -11.18
CA PRO A 55 -10.59 2.49 -10.45
C PRO A 55 -11.96 1.89 -10.75
N ARG A 56 -11.99 0.58 -11.01
CA ARG A 56 -13.21 -0.16 -11.39
C ARG A 56 -14.35 -0.04 -10.39
N ARG A 57 -14.04 0.17 -9.11
CA ARG A 57 -15.04 0.38 -8.05
C ARG A 57 -15.96 1.58 -8.32
N TYR A 58 -15.51 2.55 -9.13
CA TYR A 58 -16.29 3.72 -9.51
C TYR A 58 -17.15 3.50 -10.74
N PHE A 59 -16.96 2.41 -11.48
CA PHE A 59 -17.83 2.03 -12.59
C PHE A 59 -19.13 1.39 -12.09
N GLY A 60 -20.24 1.88 -12.64
CA GLY A 60 -21.59 1.39 -12.47
C GLY A 60 -22.09 0.64 -13.70
N GLU A 61 -23.40 0.63 -13.85
CA GLU A 61 -24.08 -0.01 -14.97
C GLU A 61 -23.81 0.75 -16.28
N VAL A 62 -23.67 0.00 -17.37
CA VAL A 62 -23.68 0.56 -18.72
C VAL A 62 -25.14 0.58 -19.15
N SER A 63 -25.67 1.79 -19.35
CA SER A 63 -26.99 1.95 -19.90
C SER A 63 -26.85 2.32 -21.37
N GLU A 64 -27.32 1.42 -22.22
CA GLU A 64 -27.75 1.79 -23.57
C GLU A 64 -29.17 2.37 -23.41
N THR A 65 -29.25 3.64 -23.04
CA THR A 65 -30.53 4.36 -23.12
C THR A 65 -30.90 4.45 -24.60
N ASP A 66 -32.19 4.47 -24.97
CA ASP A 66 -32.82 4.55 -26.31
C ASP A 66 -32.32 5.69 -27.26
N LYS A 67 -31.19 6.34 -26.97
CA LYS A 67 -30.54 7.44 -27.68
C LYS A 67 -29.14 7.00 -28.17
N PRO A 68 -28.56 7.65 -29.20
CA PRO A 68 -27.39 7.13 -29.92
C PRO A 68 -26.05 7.13 -29.16
N VAL A 69 -26.01 7.45 -27.85
CA VAL A 69 -24.77 7.60 -27.07
C VAL A 69 -24.80 6.66 -25.87
N MET A 70 -23.78 5.81 -25.77
CA MET A 70 -23.60 4.86 -24.67
C MET A 70 -23.25 5.60 -23.38
N ILE A 71 -23.96 5.32 -22.29
CA ILE A 71 -23.74 5.99 -21.00
C ILE A 71 -23.16 4.99 -20.00
N VAL A 72 -22.03 5.35 -19.43
CA VAL A 72 -21.40 4.61 -18.33
C VAL A 72 -21.72 5.32 -17.03
N GLY A 73 -22.45 4.64 -16.15
CA GLY A 73 -22.72 5.14 -14.81
C GLY A 73 -21.44 5.24 -13.98
N LEU A 74 -21.20 6.37 -13.32
CA LEU A 74 -20.21 6.50 -12.25
C LEU A 74 -20.92 6.39 -10.90
N LYS A 75 -20.43 5.49 -10.04
CA LYS A 75 -20.95 5.30 -8.67
C LYS A 75 -20.63 6.46 -7.73
N GLN A 76 -19.68 7.30 -8.12
CA GLN A 76 -19.24 8.46 -7.35
C GLN A 76 -18.84 9.59 -8.31
N GLU A 77 -19.14 10.83 -7.94
CA GLU A 77 -18.66 12.03 -8.65
C GLU A 77 -17.12 12.05 -8.63
N LEU A 78 -16.50 12.24 -9.80
CA LEU A 78 -15.05 12.31 -9.97
C LEU A 78 -14.64 13.68 -10.48
N GLU A 79 -13.49 14.18 -10.03
CA GLU A 79 -12.89 15.42 -10.47
C GLU A 79 -11.48 15.17 -11.01
N TYR A 80 -11.22 15.67 -12.22
CA TYR A 80 -9.91 15.62 -12.85
C TYR A 80 -9.02 16.74 -12.31
N ARG A 81 -7.88 16.36 -11.72
CA ARG A 81 -6.85 17.28 -11.24
C ARG A 81 -5.47 16.74 -11.61
N MET A 82 -4.67 17.54 -12.33
CA MET A 82 -3.26 17.24 -12.63
C MET A 82 -3.02 15.82 -13.20
N GLY A 83 -3.80 15.38 -14.19
CA GLY A 83 -3.61 14.07 -14.81
C GLY A 83 -4.23 12.89 -14.06
N THR A 84 -4.92 13.10 -12.93
CA THR A 84 -5.53 12.04 -12.11
C THR A 84 -6.98 12.40 -11.75
N VAL A 85 -7.84 11.38 -11.57
CA VAL A 85 -9.19 11.55 -11.03
C VAL A 85 -9.26 11.37 -9.52
N TRP A 86 -9.95 12.28 -8.86
CA TRP A 86 -10.19 12.26 -7.43
C TRP A 86 -11.69 12.10 -7.13
N PRO A 87 -12.07 11.25 -6.18
CA PRO A 87 -13.45 11.17 -5.73
C PRO A 87 -13.86 12.48 -5.03
N VAL A 88 -14.91 13.12 -5.52
CA VAL A 88 -15.47 14.30 -4.87
C VAL A 88 -16.06 13.87 -3.52
N ARG A 89 -15.58 14.49 -2.45
CA ARG A 89 -16.14 14.33 -1.09
C ARG A 89 -16.80 15.64 -0.70
N LYS A 90 -18.12 15.62 -0.51
CA LYS A 90 -18.85 16.76 0.05
C LYS A 90 -18.57 16.77 1.56
N PRO A 91 -17.93 17.82 2.12
CA PRO A 91 -17.76 17.90 3.56
C PRO A 91 -19.14 18.03 4.21
N VAL A 92 -19.51 17.04 5.02
CA VAL A 92 -20.71 17.14 5.85
C VAL A 92 -20.34 18.08 7.00
N LEU A 93 -20.85 19.30 6.96
CA LEU A 93 -20.84 20.17 8.12
C LEU A 93 -21.86 19.60 9.10
N GLU A 94 -21.42 19.11 10.25
CA GLU A 94 -22.33 18.77 11.34
C GLU A 94 -23.14 20.00 11.69
N MET A 95 -24.47 19.83 11.75
CA MET A 95 -25.32 20.91 12.21
C MET A 95 -24.97 21.23 13.68
N PRO A 96 -24.73 22.51 14.02
CA PRO A 96 -24.52 22.88 15.41
C PRO A 96 -25.74 22.46 16.24
N ALA A 97 -25.48 21.90 17.42
CA ALA A 97 -26.52 21.43 18.32
C ALA A 97 -27.56 22.54 18.59
N PRO A 98 -28.86 22.22 18.58
CA PRO A 98 -29.90 23.22 18.83
C PRO A 98 -29.70 23.83 20.23
N VAL A 99 -29.75 25.16 20.30
CA VAL A 99 -29.48 25.99 21.49
C VAL A 99 -30.45 25.71 22.67
N LEU A 100 -31.44 24.83 22.50
CA LEU A 100 -32.51 24.53 23.46
C LEU A 100 -32.59 23.04 23.85
N ALA A 101 -31.45 22.36 24.00
CA ALA A 101 -31.45 21.08 24.71
C ALA A 101 -31.47 21.32 26.24
N PRO A 102 -32.43 20.76 27.01
CA PRO A 102 -32.47 20.91 28.46
C PRO A 102 -31.24 20.28 29.13
N PRO A 103 -30.66 20.89 30.18
CA PRO A 103 -29.55 20.30 30.91
C PRO A 103 -30.02 19.07 31.71
N PRO A 104 -29.18 18.02 31.84
CA PRO A 104 -29.49 16.88 32.69
C PRO A 104 -29.46 17.27 34.17
N SER A 105 -30.47 16.83 34.92
CA SER A 105 -30.70 17.19 36.32
C SER A 105 -29.60 16.68 37.27
N PRO A 106 -29.13 17.50 38.23
CA PRO A 106 -28.24 17.06 39.30
C PRO A 106 -29.02 16.40 40.46
N PRO A 107 -28.44 15.42 41.19
CA PRO A 107 -29.03 14.86 42.39
C PRO A 107 -28.87 15.80 43.61
N GLU A 108 -29.91 15.82 44.44
CA GLU A 108 -30.06 16.62 45.67
C GLU A 108 -29.29 16.07 46.88
N GLU A 109 -29.32 16.90 47.93
CA GLU A 109 -29.01 16.68 49.36
C GLU A 109 -27.58 16.97 49.84
N SER A 110 -27.35 17.62 50.99
CA SER A 110 -28.14 18.45 51.91
C SER A 110 -27.13 19.01 52.92
N SER A 111 -27.56 20.05 53.61
CA SER A 111 -26.86 20.88 54.59
C SER A 111 -26.26 20.15 55.80
N LYS A 112 -25.13 20.66 56.31
CA LYS A 112 -24.71 20.57 57.73
C LYS A 112 -23.62 21.62 58.01
N GLN A 113 -24.04 22.87 58.05
CA GLN A 113 -23.21 24.03 58.34
C GLN A 113 -23.66 24.67 59.65
N GLU A 114 -23.44 23.99 60.79
CA GLU A 114 -23.79 24.59 62.10
C GLU A 114 -22.96 24.15 63.32
N LEU A 115 -21.90 23.33 63.16
CA LEU A 115 -21.08 22.88 64.29
C LEU A 115 -19.60 23.28 64.25
N ARG A 116 -19.18 24.12 63.29
CA ARG A 116 -17.77 24.57 63.18
C ARG A 116 -17.42 25.80 64.02
N GLY A 117 -18.39 26.45 64.66
CA GLY A 117 -18.18 27.69 65.43
C GLY A 117 -17.35 27.54 66.70
N ILE A 118 -17.23 26.33 67.26
CA ILE A 118 -16.53 26.11 68.54
C ILE A 118 -15.06 25.72 68.33
N ALA A 119 -14.71 25.21 67.14
CA ALA A 119 -13.34 24.79 66.82
C ALA A 119 -12.39 25.95 66.46
N ALA A 120 -12.93 27.13 66.11
CA ALA A 120 -12.14 28.28 65.66
C ALA A 120 -11.42 29.04 66.81
N VAL A 121 -11.77 28.77 68.08
CA VAL A 121 -11.22 29.49 69.25
C VAL A 121 -10.00 28.79 69.85
N LEU A 122 -9.72 27.54 69.48
CA LEU A 122 -8.70 26.71 70.13
C LEU A 122 -7.38 26.54 69.38
N GLY A 123 -7.15 27.26 68.27
CA GLY A 123 -5.81 27.48 67.72
C GLY A 123 -4.93 26.23 67.46
N ILE A 124 -5.55 25.07 67.21
CA ILE A 124 -4.84 23.79 67.02
C ILE A 124 -5.20 23.17 65.66
N SER A 125 -4.22 23.24 64.77
CA SER A 125 -3.71 22.17 63.90
C SER A 125 -3.93 22.21 62.38
N GLN A 126 -2.75 22.11 61.75
CA GLN A 126 -2.35 21.37 60.55
C GLN A 126 -2.87 21.86 59.19
N ASP A 127 -1.96 22.52 58.47
CA ASP A 127 -1.87 22.48 57.01
C ASP A 127 -1.84 21.02 56.54
N ARG A 128 -3.04 20.48 56.32
CA ARG A 128 -3.28 19.21 55.67
C ARG A 128 -2.98 19.41 54.18
N THR A 129 -1.70 19.42 53.84
CA THR A 129 -1.25 19.32 52.45
C THR A 129 -1.93 18.09 51.85
N ASP A 130 -2.80 18.36 50.88
CA ASP A 130 -3.88 17.48 50.45
C ASP A 130 -3.32 16.18 49.86
N THR A 131 -3.44 15.07 50.61
CA THR A 131 -2.90 13.76 50.24
C THR A 131 -3.51 13.22 48.95
N ARG A 132 -4.65 13.78 48.53
CA ARG A 132 -5.31 13.46 47.26
C ARG A 132 -4.58 14.09 46.07
N ILE A 133 -4.10 15.32 46.22
CA ILE A 133 -3.38 16.05 45.16
C ILE A 133 -2.02 15.38 44.91
N THR A 134 -1.29 15.02 45.96
CA THR A 134 0.00 14.31 45.83
C THR A 134 -0.17 12.93 45.20
N ARG A 135 -1.25 12.21 45.52
CA ARG A 135 -1.56 10.90 44.92
C ARG A 135 -1.91 11.01 43.43
N LEU A 136 -2.69 12.03 43.04
CA LEU A 136 -3.03 12.30 41.63
C LEU A 136 -1.79 12.66 40.81
N ILE A 137 -0.93 13.52 41.35
CA ILE A 137 0.34 13.90 40.72
C ILE A 137 1.21 12.66 40.53
N LEU A 138 1.39 11.86 41.58
CA LEU A 138 2.21 10.65 41.50
C LEU A 138 1.67 9.64 40.49
N SER A 139 0.35 9.42 40.43
CA SER A 139 -0.25 8.52 39.43
C SER A 139 -0.07 9.01 38.00
N THR A 140 -0.11 10.33 37.79
CA THR A 140 0.07 10.94 36.45
C THR A 140 1.50 10.74 35.97
N PHE A 141 2.49 11.02 36.84
CA PHE A 141 3.90 10.78 36.52
C PHE A 141 4.21 9.30 36.30
N LEU A 142 3.60 8.40 37.07
CA LEU A 142 3.77 6.96 36.88
C LEU A 142 3.20 6.49 35.54
N GLY A 143 2.02 6.99 35.16
CA GLY A 143 1.39 6.69 33.87
C GLY A 143 2.21 7.22 32.69
N LEU A 144 2.73 8.44 32.81
CA LEU A 144 3.61 9.02 31.78
C LEU A 144 4.90 8.22 31.65
N ALA A 145 5.53 7.86 32.77
CA ALA A 145 6.74 7.04 32.77
C ALA A 145 6.48 5.66 32.12
N ALA A 146 5.34 5.03 32.43
CA ALA A 146 4.95 3.76 31.81
C ALA A 146 4.72 3.91 30.29
N LEU A 147 4.06 4.98 29.84
CA LEU A 147 3.87 5.27 28.42
C LEU A 147 5.21 5.43 27.69
N VAL A 148 6.14 6.20 28.27
CA VAL A 148 7.49 6.39 27.72
C VAL A 148 8.24 5.06 27.66
N LEU A 149 8.10 4.21 28.68
CA LEU A 149 8.73 2.88 28.71
C LEU A 149 8.15 1.96 27.64
N VAL A 150 6.84 2.00 27.40
CA VAL A 150 6.19 1.26 26.32
C VAL A 150 6.65 1.76 24.96
N VAL A 151 6.69 3.08 24.75
CA VAL A 151 7.19 3.67 23.49
C VAL A 151 8.65 3.29 23.25
N TRP A 152 9.48 3.39 24.29
CA TRP A 152 10.88 2.97 24.23
C TRP A 152 11.02 1.48 23.92
N ALA A 153 10.22 0.63 24.56
CA ALA A 153 10.19 -0.80 24.31
C ALA A 153 9.74 -1.11 22.87
N VAL A 154 8.72 -0.43 22.35
CA VAL A 154 8.31 -0.57 20.95
C VAL A 154 9.45 -0.17 20.02
N ILE A 155 10.14 0.95 20.26
CA ILE A 155 11.27 1.37 19.41
C ILE A 155 12.45 0.38 19.50
N ARG A 156 12.73 -0.18 20.68
CA ARG A 156 13.87 -1.10 20.91
C ARG A 156 13.62 -2.55 20.50
N LEU A 157 12.41 -3.06 20.70
CA LEU A 157 12.03 -4.44 20.42
C LEU A 157 11.41 -4.62 19.04
N THR A 158 10.95 -3.55 18.38
CA THR A 158 10.63 -3.65 16.96
C THR A 158 11.97 -3.71 16.21
N PRO A 159 12.31 -4.85 15.57
CA PRO A 159 13.50 -4.89 14.72
C PRO A 159 13.37 -3.76 13.71
N GLU A 160 14.49 -3.10 13.37
CA GLU A 160 14.51 -2.14 12.27
C GLU A 160 14.10 -2.86 10.99
N THR A 161 12.79 -2.98 10.74
CA THR A 161 12.25 -2.98 9.40
C THR A 161 12.53 -1.58 8.91
N ARG A 162 13.80 -1.33 8.58
CA ARG A 162 14.14 -0.28 7.63
C ARG A 162 13.16 -0.55 6.50
N PRO A 163 12.19 0.34 6.22
CA PRO A 163 11.56 0.28 4.94
C PRO A 163 12.74 0.59 4.02
N SER A 164 13.41 -0.46 3.53
CA SER A 164 14.29 -0.33 2.39
C SER A 164 13.33 0.16 1.32
N PHE A 165 13.33 1.48 1.15
CA PHE A 165 12.80 2.10 -0.03
C PHE A 165 13.75 1.61 -1.12
N VAL A 166 13.50 0.37 -1.57
CA VAL A 166 14.07 -0.21 -2.77
C VAL A 166 13.41 0.61 -3.88
N ALA A 167 13.94 1.81 -4.12
CA ALA A 167 13.76 2.48 -5.39
C ALA A 167 14.10 1.41 -6.42
N ARG A 168 13.06 0.89 -7.11
CA ARG A 168 13.07 -0.38 -7.86
C ARG A 168 14.40 -0.56 -8.58
N ASP A 169 15.34 -1.23 -7.92
CA ASP A 169 16.66 -1.40 -8.49
C ASP A 169 16.52 -2.48 -9.55
N GLN A 170 16.60 -2.05 -10.80
CA GLN A 170 16.46 -2.90 -11.98
C GLN A 170 17.81 -3.12 -12.65
N SER A 171 18.93 -2.96 -11.92
CA SER A 171 20.28 -3.24 -12.44
C SER A 171 20.41 -4.66 -13.01
N TYR A 172 19.56 -5.61 -12.58
CA TYR A 172 19.48 -6.96 -13.16
C TYR A 172 19.10 -6.99 -14.64
N LEU A 173 18.53 -5.91 -15.21
CA LEU A 173 18.21 -5.80 -16.63
C LEU A 173 19.46 -5.64 -17.50
N GLU A 174 20.60 -5.23 -16.91
CA GLU A 174 21.89 -5.19 -17.61
C GLU A 174 22.51 -6.59 -17.77
N LEU A 175 21.92 -7.60 -17.11
CA LEU A 175 22.35 -8.99 -17.23
C LEU A 175 21.78 -9.63 -18.49
N THR A 176 22.64 -10.37 -19.15
CA THR A 176 22.41 -11.06 -20.41
C THR A 176 22.68 -12.54 -20.22
N ARG A 177 22.18 -13.37 -21.14
CA ARG A 177 22.35 -14.83 -21.10
C ARG A 177 23.81 -15.31 -21.09
N ASP A 178 24.73 -14.46 -21.52
CA ASP A 178 26.16 -14.80 -21.63
C ASP A 178 26.92 -14.46 -20.34
N ASP A 179 26.26 -13.78 -19.40
CA ASP A 179 26.86 -13.42 -18.12
C ASP A 179 26.96 -14.64 -17.19
N ASP A 180 28.19 -14.89 -16.74
CA ASP A 180 28.52 -15.84 -15.71
C ASP A 180 28.56 -15.17 -14.32
N TYR A 181 28.94 -15.95 -13.29
CA TYR A 181 29.09 -15.43 -11.94
C TYR A 181 29.97 -14.17 -11.86
N TYR A 182 31.13 -14.17 -12.52
CA TYR A 182 32.07 -13.06 -12.46
C TYR A 182 31.53 -11.82 -13.16
N ALA A 183 30.82 -11.99 -14.27
CA ALA A 183 30.14 -10.90 -14.95
C ALA A 183 29.01 -10.30 -14.10
N VAL A 184 28.22 -11.13 -13.41
CA VAL A 184 27.19 -10.67 -12.47
C VAL A 184 27.83 -9.87 -11.33
N VAL A 185 28.88 -10.38 -10.69
CA VAL A 185 29.58 -9.67 -9.61
C VAL A 185 30.18 -8.36 -10.08
N ARG A 186 30.71 -8.31 -11.32
CA ARG A 186 31.25 -7.07 -11.90
C ARG A 186 30.18 -6.01 -12.13
N LYS A 187 28.97 -6.40 -12.54
CA LYS A 187 27.86 -5.48 -12.84
C LYS A 187 27.07 -5.07 -11.60
N LEU A 188 26.74 -6.02 -10.73
CA LEU A 188 25.87 -5.82 -9.57
C LEU A 188 26.60 -5.70 -8.23
N GLY A 189 27.90 -6.02 -8.20
CA GLY A 189 28.67 -6.15 -6.96
C GLY A 189 28.54 -7.54 -6.33
N PRO A 190 29.26 -7.77 -5.21
CA PRO A 190 29.23 -9.05 -4.52
C PRO A 190 27.83 -9.34 -3.94
N PRO A 191 27.31 -10.57 -4.08
CA PRO A 191 26.05 -10.97 -3.46
C PRO A 191 26.22 -11.12 -1.94
N ALA A 192 25.13 -10.92 -1.20
CA ALA A 192 25.12 -11.15 0.25
C ALA A 192 25.17 -12.64 0.59
N GLU A 193 24.48 -13.47 -0.21
CA GLU A 193 24.53 -14.92 -0.10
C GLU A 193 24.68 -15.56 -1.47
N ASP A 194 25.40 -16.68 -1.51
CA ASP A 194 25.64 -17.47 -2.71
C ASP A 194 25.36 -18.94 -2.40
N ARG A 195 24.37 -19.50 -3.07
CA ARG A 195 23.89 -20.85 -2.81
C ARG A 195 23.78 -21.65 -4.09
N TRP A 196 24.29 -22.87 -4.06
CA TRP A 196 24.01 -23.88 -5.08
C TRP A 196 22.84 -24.74 -4.63
N ARG A 197 21.94 -25.08 -5.56
CA ARG A 197 20.85 -26.00 -5.26
C ARG A 197 21.41 -27.39 -4.98
N PRO A 198 21.16 -27.97 -3.79
CA PRO A 198 21.62 -29.33 -3.48
C PRO A 198 20.83 -30.35 -4.30
N GLY A 199 21.52 -31.41 -4.76
CA GLY A 199 20.88 -32.54 -5.46
C GLY A 199 20.24 -32.19 -6.80
N SER A 200 20.63 -31.09 -7.43
CA SER A 200 20.16 -30.81 -8.79
C SER A 200 20.84 -31.78 -9.76
N GLY A 201 20.05 -32.60 -10.46
CA GLY A 201 20.55 -33.68 -11.34
C GLY A 201 21.38 -33.18 -12.53
N GLU A 202 20.83 -33.26 -13.73
CA GLU A 202 21.54 -32.83 -14.96
C GLU A 202 21.69 -31.32 -15.08
N LEU A 203 20.82 -30.55 -14.45
CA LEU A 203 20.85 -29.09 -14.45
C LEU A 203 21.29 -28.57 -13.08
N GLN A 204 22.34 -27.78 -13.05
CA GLN A 204 22.85 -27.08 -11.88
C GLN A 204 22.23 -25.69 -11.78
N TYR A 205 21.79 -25.32 -10.57
CA TYR A 205 21.23 -23.99 -10.29
C TYR A 205 22.04 -23.31 -9.19
N ARG A 206 22.35 -22.03 -9.38
CA ARG A 206 22.98 -21.15 -8.40
C ARG A 206 22.11 -19.93 -8.17
N ALA A 207 21.90 -19.55 -6.92
CA ALA A 207 21.19 -18.35 -6.53
C ALA A 207 22.15 -17.39 -5.84
N LEU A 208 22.18 -16.15 -6.33
CA LEU A 208 22.97 -15.05 -5.78
C LEU A 208 22.00 -14.03 -5.19
N PHE A 209 21.99 -13.88 -3.87
CA PHE A 209 21.00 -13.07 -3.17
C PHE A 209 21.50 -11.63 -2.99
N TYR A 210 20.65 -10.69 -3.38
CA TYR A 210 20.83 -9.25 -3.15
C TYR A 210 19.65 -8.72 -2.33
N PRO A 211 19.57 -9.06 -1.02
CA PRO A 211 18.45 -8.68 -0.16
C PRO A 211 18.26 -7.16 -0.09
N ASP A 212 19.37 -6.40 -0.06
CA ASP A 212 19.34 -4.92 -0.05
C ASP A 212 18.70 -4.34 -1.31
N ARG A 213 18.76 -5.08 -2.43
CA ARG A 213 18.16 -4.70 -3.72
C ARG A 213 16.81 -5.37 -3.97
N GLY A 214 16.36 -6.26 -3.07
CA GLY A 214 15.07 -6.93 -3.13
C GLY A 214 14.94 -8.07 -4.15
N TYR A 215 16.05 -8.59 -4.68
CA TYR A 215 16.02 -9.70 -5.66
C TYR A 215 17.19 -10.68 -5.49
N ALA A 216 17.06 -11.85 -6.11
CA ALA A 216 18.08 -12.87 -6.26
C ALA A 216 18.30 -13.16 -7.75
N VAL A 217 19.56 -13.27 -8.15
CA VAL A 217 19.95 -13.63 -9.51
C VAL A 217 20.13 -15.14 -9.60
N ILE A 218 19.54 -15.76 -10.63
CA ILE A 218 19.62 -17.21 -10.85
C ILE A 218 20.53 -17.50 -12.04
N LEU A 219 21.53 -18.34 -11.81
CA LEU A 219 22.36 -18.93 -12.85
C LEU A 219 22.00 -20.41 -13.02
N MET A 220 22.05 -20.89 -14.26
CA MET A 220 21.84 -22.29 -14.59
C MET A 220 22.83 -22.77 -15.65
N GLY A 221 23.27 -24.02 -15.53
CA GLY A 221 24.08 -24.71 -16.53
C GLY A 221 24.00 -26.22 -16.35
N THR A 222 24.51 -26.98 -17.32
CA THR A 222 24.67 -28.44 -17.20
C THR A 222 25.76 -28.81 -16.20
N LYS A 223 26.74 -27.90 -16.02
CA LYS A 223 27.82 -27.98 -15.03
C LYS A 223 27.87 -26.70 -14.21
N ARG A 224 28.58 -26.74 -13.09
CA ARG A 224 28.75 -25.57 -12.22
C ARG A 224 29.60 -24.47 -12.87
N GLU A 225 30.61 -24.83 -13.66
CA GLU A 225 31.46 -23.89 -14.42
C GLU A 225 30.71 -23.19 -15.57
N ASP A 226 29.74 -23.88 -16.15
CA ASP A 226 28.96 -23.39 -17.30
C ASP A 226 27.67 -22.68 -16.89
N ALA A 227 27.50 -22.39 -15.60
CA ALA A 227 26.32 -21.69 -15.12
C ALA A 227 26.28 -20.25 -15.67
N ARG A 228 25.17 -19.91 -16.32
CA ARG A 228 24.93 -18.60 -16.92
C ARG A 228 23.59 -18.03 -16.47
N TYR A 229 23.47 -16.71 -16.56
CA TYR A 229 22.27 -16.01 -16.16
C TYR A 229 21.04 -16.49 -16.90
N ILE A 230 20.00 -16.87 -16.14
CA ILE A 230 18.70 -17.26 -16.69
C ILE A 230 17.56 -16.37 -16.22
N GLY A 231 17.76 -15.52 -15.21
CA GLY A 231 16.72 -14.62 -14.72
C GLY A 231 16.92 -14.16 -13.29
N ALA A 232 15.98 -13.33 -12.82
CA ALA A 232 15.96 -12.78 -11.47
C ALA A 232 14.65 -13.12 -10.75
N MET A 233 14.74 -13.40 -9.45
CA MET A 233 13.64 -13.70 -8.53
C MET A 233 13.49 -12.56 -7.53
N GLY A 234 12.29 -12.05 -7.31
CA GLY A 234 11.99 -11.03 -6.32
C GLY A 234 11.83 -11.62 -4.93
N LEU A 235 12.48 -10.98 -3.95
CA LEU A 235 12.48 -11.40 -2.54
C LEU A 235 11.38 -10.73 -1.71
N GLY A 236 10.60 -9.80 -2.31
CA GLY A 236 9.54 -9.05 -1.61
C GLY A 236 10.06 -8.15 -0.47
N PRO A 237 9.19 -7.36 0.18
CA PRO A 237 9.59 -6.45 1.26
C PRO A 237 10.20 -7.17 2.46
N ASP A 238 9.71 -8.38 2.75
CA ASP A 238 10.13 -9.18 3.91
C ASP A 238 11.34 -10.09 3.62
N GLY A 239 11.94 -10.01 2.43
CA GLY A 239 13.03 -10.90 2.00
C GLY A 239 12.62 -12.37 1.80
N LYS A 240 11.32 -12.69 1.97
CA LYS A 240 10.73 -14.03 1.93
C LYS A 240 10.02 -14.37 0.61
N GLY A 241 9.74 -13.37 -0.22
CA GLY A 241 9.15 -13.55 -1.54
C GLY A 241 10.02 -14.40 -2.48
N TRP A 242 9.39 -14.98 -3.48
CA TRP A 242 10.06 -15.78 -4.50
C TRP A 242 9.25 -15.76 -5.81
N THR A 243 9.29 -14.63 -6.50
CA THR A 243 8.51 -14.42 -7.73
C THR A 243 9.44 -14.07 -8.90
N PRO A 244 9.26 -14.65 -10.10
CA PRO A 244 10.09 -14.27 -11.25
C PRO A 244 9.89 -12.79 -11.61
N LEU A 245 10.98 -12.02 -11.62
CA LEU A 245 11.00 -10.60 -12.04
C LEU A 245 11.47 -10.44 -13.49
N HIS A 246 12.47 -11.23 -13.88
CA HIS A 246 13.07 -11.17 -15.21
C HIS A 246 13.46 -12.56 -15.69
N SER A 247 13.34 -12.78 -17.00
CA SER A 247 13.72 -14.01 -17.69
C SER A 247 14.40 -13.64 -19.00
N ILE A 248 15.35 -14.46 -19.44
CA ILE A 248 15.94 -14.30 -20.77
C ILE A 248 15.05 -14.91 -21.85
N GLU A 249 15.04 -14.26 -23.01
CA GLU A 249 14.42 -14.79 -24.23
C GLU A 249 15.49 -15.42 -25.13
N TYR A 250 15.14 -16.56 -25.72
CA TYR A 250 15.95 -17.26 -26.71
C TYR A 250 15.39 -17.04 -28.12
N ALA A 251 16.27 -17.23 -29.11
CA ALA A 251 15.85 -17.27 -30.50
C ALA A 251 14.72 -18.31 -30.68
N ARG A 252 13.68 -17.94 -31.44
CA ARG A 252 12.43 -18.72 -31.66
C ARG A 252 11.37 -18.62 -30.54
N GLY A 253 11.46 -17.64 -29.65
CA GLY A 253 10.39 -17.33 -28.69
C GLY A 253 10.33 -18.24 -27.46
N ALA A 254 11.34 -19.11 -27.27
CA ALA A 254 11.52 -19.83 -26.02
C ALA A 254 12.05 -18.87 -24.94
N ASN A 255 11.64 -19.02 -23.68
CA ASN A 255 12.13 -18.21 -22.57
C ASN A 255 12.37 -19.05 -21.31
N THR A 256 13.13 -18.51 -20.37
CA THR A 256 13.41 -19.18 -19.08
C THR A 256 12.30 -18.96 -18.04
N MET A 257 11.25 -18.20 -18.38
CA MET A 257 10.19 -17.83 -17.43
C MET A 257 9.48 -19.05 -16.84
N GLY A 258 9.22 -20.09 -17.66
CA GLY A 258 8.60 -21.32 -17.19
C GLY A 258 9.45 -22.04 -16.13
N ILE A 259 10.77 -22.04 -16.32
CA ILE A 259 11.72 -22.66 -15.39
C ILE A 259 11.73 -21.90 -14.07
N LEU A 260 11.85 -20.57 -14.12
CA LEU A 260 11.87 -19.71 -12.93
C LEU A 260 10.59 -19.83 -12.09
N ARG A 261 9.42 -19.95 -12.72
CA ARG A 261 8.14 -20.17 -12.01
C ARG A 261 8.08 -21.51 -11.27
N SER A 262 8.74 -22.53 -11.80
CA SER A 262 8.79 -23.86 -11.20
C SER A 262 9.92 -24.06 -10.18
N LEU A 263 10.86 -23.11 -10.11
CA LEU A 263 12.06 -23.23 -9.30
C LEU A 263 11.74 -22.89 -7.83
N PRO A 264 11.79 -23.85 -6.88
CA PRO A 264 11.64 -23.53 -5.47
C PRO A 264 12.84 -22.74 -4.97
N ARG A 265 12.66 -21.99 -3.89
CA ARG A 265 13.76 -21.31 -3.18
C ARG A 265 14.68 -22.35 -2.53
N PHE A 266 15.99 -22.08 -2.52
CA PHE A 266 17.04 -22.87 -1.87
C PHE A 266 18.10 -21.95 -1.25
#